data_AF-A0AAP2DGK9-F1
#
_entry.id   AF-A0AAP2DGK9-F1
#
_cell.length_a   1.000
_cell.length_b   1.000
_cell.length_c   1.000
_cell.angle_alpha   90.00
_cell.angle_beta   90.00
_cell.angle_gamma   90.00
#
_symmetry.space_group_name_H-M   'P 1'
#
loop_
_entity.id
_entity.type
_entity.pdbx_description
1 polymer ?
#
loop_
_entity_poly.entity_id
_entity_poly.type
_entity_poly.pdbx_seq_one_letter_code
_entity_poly.pdbx_strand_id
1 'polypeptide(L)'
;MRVGLTLLFILNEKNAKIGVLKSYSLPIRTLRTVDVMLRAKEKANLEMKRNPDLSFLGINDVFTTSGTGEGSMLGRTTYFELNKKREALTLVLPVKSYPFGSSKITNVGWFNFRSIFFYNDPDEERHSFTFSVHSLVKASSLRKAKQRARVIVAQNAFKNRIVRGASDELVKKAIEFVGFQDFCPLFENPSKGGAYEVYYNRNIESARDLSRSILSKEELIRELKVVREVYRRK
;
A
#
# COMPACT_ATOMS: atom_id res chain seq x y z
N MET A 1 6.63 7.44 -14.98
CA MET A 1 6.82 6.75 -13.67
C MET A 1 5.46 6.41 -13.07
N ARG A 2 5.39 5.73 -11.91
CA ARG A 2 4.12 5.48 -11.21
C ARG A 2 4.16 6.05 -9.81
N VAL A 3 3.03 6.49 -9.27
CA VAL A 3 2.92 6.98 -7.89
C VAL A 3 1.74 6.31 -7.21
N GLY A 4 1.94 5.98 -5.95
CA GLY A 4 0.87 5.53 -5.08
C GLY A 4 0.04 6.74 -4.63
N LEU A 5 -1.27 6.72 -4.85
CA LEU A 5 -2.18 7.74 -4.36
C LEU A 5 -3.28 7.07 -3.55
N THR A 6 -3.55 7.57 -2.34
CA THR A 6 -4.79 7.27 -1.62
C THR A 6 -5.77 8.39 -1.86
N LEU A 7 -6.90 8.05 -2.46
CA LEU A 7 -7.98 8.98 -2.77
C LEU A 7 -9.09 8.80 -1.73
N LEU A 8 -9.56 9.93 -1.19
CA LEU A 8 -10.65 9.97 -0.23
C LEU A 8 -11.95 10.32 -0.93
N PHE A 9 -12.95 9.49 -0.70
CA PHE A 9 -14.32 9.68 -1.14
C PHE A 9 -15.26 9.66 0.05
N ILE A 10 -16.46 10.18 -0.18
CA ILE A 10 -17.63 9.93 0.65
C ILE A 10 -18.65 9.15 -0.17
N LEU A 11 -19.15 8.06 0.38
CA LEU A 11 -20.28 7.31 -0.15
C LEU A 11 -21.54 7.77 0.58
N ASN A 12 -22.49 8.30 -0.16
CA ASN A 12 -23.77 8.74 0.37
C ASN A 12 -24.77 7.59 0.30
N GLU A 13 -25.05 6.96 1.43
CA GLU A 13 -26.14 5.99 1.55
C GLU A 13 -27.40 6.68 2.08
N LYS A 14 -28.57 6.06 1.88
CA LYS A 14 -29.89 6.65 2.19
C LYS A 14 -29.98 7.29 3.58
N ASN A 15 -29.32 6.69 4.59
CA ASN A 15 -29.37 7.15 5.98
C ASN A 15 -27.97 7.29 6.62
N ALA A 16 -26.90 7.22 5.84
CA ALA A 16 -25.53 7.20 6.38
C ALA A 16 -24.53 7.77 5.39
N LYS A 17 -23.41 8.27 5.93
CA LYS A 17 -22.24 8.65 5.15
C LYS A 17 -21.09 7.73 5.51
N ILE A 18 -20.40 7.23 4.49
CA ILE A 18 -19.25 6.35 4.69
C ILE A 18 -18.04 7.01 4.04
N GLY A 19 -17.00 7.27 4.83
CA GLY A 19 -15.70 7.66 4.31
C GLY A 19 -15.05 6.46 3.63
N VAL A 20 -14.60 6.62 2.39
CA VAL A 20 -13.97 5.55 1.62
C VAL A 20 -12.58 6.00 1.17
N LEU A 21 -11.55 5.36 1.69
CA LEU A 21 -10.18 5.52 1.19
C LEU A 21 -9.91 4.42 0.16
N LYS A 22 -9.50 4.79 -1.05
CA LYS A 22 -9.04 3.84 -2.06
C LYS A 22 -7.62 4.16 -2.49
N SER A 23 -6.72 3.19 -2.39
CA SER A 23 -5.32 3.35 -2.77
C SER A 23 -5.02 2.73 -4.13
N TYR A 24 -4.34 3.50 -4.98
CA TYR A 24 -4.02 3.18 -6.36
C TYR A 24 -2.54 3.34 -6.64
N SER A 25 -2.04 2.66 -7.67
CA SER A 25 -0.75 2.93 -8.27
C SER A 25 -1.05 3.47 -9.65
N LEU A 26 -0.72 4.73 -9.91
CA LEU A 26 -1.16 5.45 -11.11
C LEU A 26 0.05 5.93 -11.94
N PRO A 27 -0.02 5.84 -13.28
CA PRO A 27 1.02 6.39 -14.14
C PRO A 27 0.97 7.92 -14.12
N ILE A 28 2.11 8.54 -13.85
CA ILE A 28 2.27 10.01 -13.88
C ILE A 28 3.42 10.38 -14.82
N ARG A 29 3.26 11.53 -15.49
CA ARG A 29 4.26 12.09 -16.40
C ARG A 29 5.38 12.76 -15.61
N THR A 30 5.03 13.72 -14.75
CA THR A 30 5.96 14.39 -13.84
C THR A 30 5.46 14.38 -12.40
N LEU A 31 6.36 14.60 -11.44
CA LEU A 31 6.04 14.77 -10.02
C LEU A 31 5.66 16.23 -9.68
N ARG A 32 5.04 16.95 -10.62
CA ARG A 32 4.46 18.27 -10.37
C ARG A 32 3.06 18.08 -9.79
N THR A 33 2.69 18.93 -8.84
CA THR A 33 1.38 18.89 -8.17
C THR A 33 0.22 18.86 -9.18
N VAL A 34 0.31 19.63 -10.26
CA VAL A 34 -0.72 19.70 -11.30
C VAL A 34 -0.95 18.34 -11.97
N ASP A 35 0.11 17.63 -12.33
CA ASP A 35 0.00 16.31 -12.99
C ASP A 35 -0.60 15.26 -12.05
N VAL A 36 -0.20 15.28 -10.78
CA VAL A 36 -0.68 14.36 -9.74
C VAL A 36 -2.18 14.61 -9.46
N MET A 37 -2.56 15.87 -9.32
CA MET A 37 -3.96 16.27 -9.13
C MET A 37 -4.82 15.93 -10.35
N LEU A 38 -4.32 16.12 -11.57
CA LEU A 38 -5.02 15.73 -12.79
C LEU A 38 -5.29 14.22 -12.80
N ARG A 39 -4.27 13.39 -12.53
CA ARG A 39 -4.44 11.93 -12.48
C ARG A 39 -5.37 11.46 -11.35
N ALA A 40 -5.31 12.09 -10.18
CA ALA A 40 -6.23 11.82 -9.10
C ALA A 40 -7.68 12.11 -9.51
N LYS A 41 -7.95 13.26 -10.13
CA LYS A 41 -9.28 13.64 -10.63
C LYS A 41 -9.78 12.72 -11.73
N GLU A 42 -8.93 12.38 -12.71
CA GLU A 42 -9.28 11.41 -13.76
C GLU A 42 -9.70 10.07 -13.16
N LYS A 43 -8.92 9.56 -12.20
CA LYS A 43 -9.23 8.29 -11.54
C LYS A 43 -10.51 8.39 -10.69
N ALA A 44 -10.67 9.46 -9.93
CA ALA A 44 -11.87 9.72 -9.13
C ALA A 44 -13.13 9.80 -10.01
N ASN A 45 -13.08 10.49 -11.14
CA ASN A 45 -14.18 10.58 -12.09
C ASN A 45 -14.59 9.19 -12.63
N LEU A 46 -13.63 8.31 -12.89
CA LEU A 46 -13.92 6.93 -13.31
C LEU A 46 -14.63 6.13 -12.20
N GLU A 47 -14.26 6.34 -10.94
CA GLU A 47 -14.92 5.70 -9.80
C GLU A 47 -16.35 6.21 -9.61
N MET A 48 -16.56 7.53 -9.65
CA MET A 48 -17.89 8.13 -9.51
C MET A 48 -18.82 7.77 -10.68
N LYS A 49 -18.28 7.57 -11.89
CA LYS A 49 -19.08 7.03 -13.02
C LYS A 49 -19.55 5.60 -12.79
N ARG A 50 -18.79 4.78 -12.05
CA ARG A 50 -19.13 3.39 -11.73
C ARG A 50 -20.05 3.30 -10.52
N ASN A 51 -19.95 4.26 -9.60
CA ASN A 51 -20.79 4.37 -8.43
C ASN A 51 -21.19 5.85 -8.24
N PRO A 52 -22.38 6.25 -8.73
CA PRO A 52 -22.86 7.63 -8.65
C PRO A 52 -23.01 8.19 -7.24
N ASP A 53 -23.10 7.34 -6.22
CA ASP A 53 -23.24 7.76 -4.82
C ASP A 53 -21.90 8.17 -4.20
N LEU A 54 -20.79 7.91 -4.89
CA LEU A 54 -19.46 8.38 -4.48
C LEU A 54 -19.26 9.84 -4.86
N SER A 55 -18.71 10.60 -3.92
CA SER A 55 -18.19 11.95 -4.16
C SER A 55 -16.72 12.02 -3.75
N PHE A 56 -15.87 12.48 -4.65
CA PHE A 56 -14.45 12.64 -4.40
C PHE A 56 -14.17 13.88 -3.55
N LEU A 57 -13.46 13.70 -2.43
CA LEU A 57 -13.10 14.80 -1.53
C LEU A 57 -11.69 15.30 -1.79
N GLY A 58 -10.73 14.42 -2.05
CA GLY A 58 -9.35 14.83 -2.30
C GLY A 58 -8.32 13.70 -2.18
N ILE A 59 -7.05 14.08 -2.26
CA ILE A 59 -5.93 13.15 -2.06
C ILE A 59 -5.62 13.09 -0.56
N ASN A 60 -5.67 11.89 0.01
CA ASN A 60 -5.31 11.65 1.41
C ASN A 60 -3.82 11.39 1.61
N ASP A 61 -3.16 10.76 0.63
CA ASP A 61 -1.77 10.32 0.78
C ASP A 61 -1.11 10.14 -0.61
N VAL A 62 0.20 10.35 -0.67
CA VAL A 62 1.04 10.19 -1.87
C VAL A 62 2.35 9.51 -1.51
N PHE A 63 2.67 8.42 -2.20
CA PHE A 63 3.83 7.61 -1.85
C PHE A 63 4.45 6.92 -3.07
N THR A 64 5.63 6.33 -2.87
CA THR A 64 6.33 5.60 -3.91
C THR A 64 5.72 4.23 -4.14
N THR A 65 5.80 3.73 -5.37
CA THR A 65 5.37 2.38 -5.72
C THR A 65 6.28 1.83 -6.81
N SER A 66 6.54 0.52 -6.79
CA SER A 66 7.28 -0.14 -7.87
C SER A 66 6.39 -0.59 -9.03
N GLY A 67 5.06 -0.49 -8.89
CA GLY A 67 4.11 -0.76 -9.98
C GLY A 67 2.85 -1.51 -9.56
N THR A 68 2.25 -2.21 -10.52
CA THR A 68 0.99 -2.96 -10.37
C THR A 68 1.14 -4.44 -10.76
N GLY A 69 2.39 -4.92 -10.79
CA GLY A 69 2.73 -6.30 -11.11
C GLY A 69 2.87 -7.17 -9.86
N GLU A 70 3.06 -8.46 -10.08
CA GLU A 70 3.34 -9.40 -8.99
C GLU A 70 4.68 -9.06 -8.31
N GLY A 71 4.67 -9.03 -6.98
CA GLY A 71 5.77 -8.56 -6.15
C GLY A 71 6.06 -7.06 -6.26
N SER A 72 5.17 -6.27 -6.85
CA SER A 72 5.28 -4.82 -6.77
C SER A 72 5.10 -4.39 -5.32
N MET A 73 6.07 -3.67 -4.77
CA MET A 73 5.91 -2.89 -3.55
C MET A 73 4.93 -1.74 -3.78
N LEU A 74 3.92 -1.68 -2.93
CA LEU A 74 2.82 -0.72 -2.99
C LEU A 74 3.05 0.50 -2.08
N GLY A 75 4.31 0.83 -1.78
CA GLY A 75 4.67 1.84 -0.78
C GLY A 75 4.32 1.38 0.63
N ARG A 76 4.24 2.34 1.56
CA ARG A 76 3.85 2.12 2.97
C ARG A 76 4.69 1.06 3.67
N THR A 77 6.01 1.26 3.64
CA THR A 77 6.88 0.53 4.57
C THR A 77 6.60 1.06 5.98
N THR A 78 6.05 0.23 6.85
CA THR A 78 5.88 0.59 8.26
C THR A 78 7.07 0.06 9.03
N TYR A 79 7.80 0.96 9.68
CA TYR A 79 8.90 0.63 10.57
C TYR A 79 8.37 0.48 11.99
N PHE A 80 8.94 -0.47 12.74
CA PHE A 80 8.58 -0.77 14.11
C PHE A 80 9.84 -0.68 14.97
N GLU A 81 9.68 -0.14 16.18
CA GLU A 81 10.72 -0.10 17.22
C GLU A 81 10.90 -1.48 17.88
N LEU A 82 11.02 -2.53 17.07
CA LEU A 82 11.25 -3.91 17.50
C LEU A 82 12.64 -4.34 17.02
N ASN A 83 13.59 -4.31 17.95
CA ASN A 83 15.01 -4.45 17.63
C ASN A 83 15.52 -5.89 17.83
N LYS A 84 14.63 -6.83 18.20
CA LYS A 84 14.95 -8.25 18.28
C LYS A 84 14.06 -9.05 17.35
N LYS A 85 14.66 -10.00 16.62
CA LYS A 85 13.92 -10.90 15.71
C LYS A 85 12.78 -11.66 16.41
N ARG A 86 12.94 -12.02 17.68
CA ARG A 86 11.87 -12.66 18.48
C ARG A 86 10.64 -11.77 18.66
N GLU A 87 10.83 -10.45 18.75
CA GLU A 87 9.73 -9.48 18.89
C GLU A 87 9.05 -9.28 17.54
N ALA A 88 9.81 -9.27 16.44
CA ALA A 88 9.27 -9.22 15.08
C ALA A 88 8.26 -10.36 14.79
N LEU A 89 8.47 -11.55 15.38
CA LEU A 89 7.55 -12.68 15.24
C LEU A 89 6.14 -12.38 15.77
N THR A 90 5.99 -11.46 16.72
CA THR A 90 4.67 -11.07 17.25
C THR A 90 3.79 -10.38 16.21
N LEU A 91 4.38 -9.81 15.16
CA LEU A 91 3.67 -9.20 14.03
C LEU A 91 3.20 -10.21 12.98
N VAL A 92 3.68 -11.46 13.06
CA VAL A 92 3.28 -12.53 12.15
C VAL A 92 1.95 -13.11 12.62
N LEU A 93 0.89 -12.88 11.85
CA LEU A 93 -0.44 -13.32 12.24
C LEU A 93 -0.78 -14.70 11.63
N PRO A 94 -1.48 -15.56 12.39
CA PRO A 94 -2.00 -16.81 11.86
C PRO A 94 -3.13 -16.53 10.86
N VAL A 95 -3.37 -17.47 9.93
CA VAL A 95 -4.37 -17.30 8.86
C VAL A 95 -5.76 -16.93 9.40
N LYS A 96 -6.17 -17.53 10.53
CA LYS A 96 -7.46 -17.25 11.17
C LYS A 96 -7.67 -15.79 11.58
N SER A 97 -6.59 -15.01 11.70
CA SER A 97 -6.61 -13.61 12.08
C SER A 97 -6.62 -12.66 10.87
N TYR A 98 -6.46 -13.17 9.64
CA TYR A 98 -6.58 -12.34 8.45
C TYR A 98 -8.05 -11.94 8.25
N PRO A 99 -8.37 -10.72 7.76
CA PRO A 99 -9.74 -10.25 7.59
C PRO A 99 -10.65 -11.17 6.77
N PHE A 100 -10.07 -12.00 5.90
CA PHE A 100 -10.78 -13.00 5.09
C PHE A 100 -10.21 -14.41 5.24
N GLY A 101 -9.51 -14.69 6.33
CA GLY A 101 -8.79 -15.94 6.57
C GLY A 101 -9.68 -17.20 6.62
N SER A 102 -10.93 -17.04 7.03
CA SER A 102 -11.95 -18.09 7.14
C SER A 102 -12.98 -18.09 6.01
N SER A 103 -12.96 -17.08 5.14
CA SER A 103 -13.98 -16.90 4.10
C SER A 103 -13.66 -17.72 2.85
N LYS A 104 -14.69 -18.35 2.25
CA LYS A 104 -14.59 -18.90 0.89
C LYS A 104 -14.58 -17.75 -0.10
N ILE A 105 -13.39 -17.30 -0.48
CA ILE A 105 -13.20 -16.25 -1.47
C ILE A 105 -13.27 -16.88 -2.88
N THR A 106 -14.27 -16.48 -3.66
CA THR A 106 -14.40 -16.86 -5.09
C THR A 106 -14.16 -15.64 -5.98
N ASN A 107 -13.81 -15.86 -7.25
CA ASN A 107 -13.65 -14.82 -8.28
C ASN A 107 -12.58 -13.74 -7.98
N VAL A 108 -11.57 -14.07 -7.18
CA VAL A 108 -10.45 -13.17 -6.91
C VAL A 108 -9.24 -13.59 -7.74
N GLY A 109 -8.65 -12.63 -8.45
CA GLY A 109 -7.46 -12.84 -9.26
C GLY A 109 -6.17 -12.31 -8.62
N TRP A 110 -6.30 -11.50 -7.57
CA TRP A 110 -5.21 -10.78 -6.93
C TRP A 110 -5.39 -10.72 -5.43
N PHE A 111 -4.29 -10.75 -4.71
CA PHE A 111 -4.23 -10.48 -3.28
C PHE A 111 -3.22 -9.37 -3.05
N ASN A 112 -3.52 -8.47 -2.11
CA ASN A 112 -2.45 -7.77 -1.41
C ASN A 112 -1.94 -8.69 -0.31
N PHE A 113 -0.66 -8.53 0.05
CA PHE A 113 -0.09 -9.18 1.19
C PHE A 113 0.88 -8.24 1.88
N ARG A 114 0.99 -8.41 3.20
CA ARG A 114 1.91 -7.66 4.03
C ARG A 114 2.92 -8.61 4.65
N SER A 115 4.17 -8.46 4.25
CA SER A 115 5.29 -9.26 4.76
C SER A 115 6.09 -8.48 5.80
N ILE A 116 6.48 -9.15 6.88
CA ILE A 116 7.36 -8.65 7.93
C ILE A 116 8.80 -9.05 7.63
N PHE A 117 9.69 -8.09 7.74
CA PHE A 117 11.13 -8.26 7.61
C PHE A 117 11.84 -7.76 8.87
N PHE A 118 12.97 -8.37 9.18
CA PHE A 118 13.90 -7.92 10.20
C PHE A 118 15.17 -7.45 9.50
N TYR A 119 15.60 -6.23 9.79
CA TYR A 119 16.87 -5.67 9.34
C TYR A 119 17.90 -5.88 10.43
N ASN A 120 19.03 -6.49 10.09
CA ASN A 120 20.15 -6.66 11.00
C ASN A 120 21.47 -6.60 10.23
N ASP A 121 22.12 -5.42 10.24
CA ASP A 121 23.41 -5.24 9.59
C ASP A 121 24.53 -5.59 10.57
N PRO A 122 25.35 -6.62 10.31
CA PRO A 122 26.47 -6.94 11.19
C PRO A 122 27.65 -5.97 11.06
N ASP A 123 27.72 -5.19 9.96
CA ASP A 123 28.89 -4.36 9.64
C ASP A 123 28.74 -2.90 10.11
N GLU A 124 27.51 -2.44 10.35
CA GLU A 124 27.25 -1.17 11.01
C GLU A 124 26.69 -1.45 12.41
N GLU A 125 27.23 -0.82 13.45
CA GLU A 125 26.66 -0.84 14.82
C GLU A 125 25.24 -0.23 14.90
N ARG A 126 24.62 0.11 13.76
CA ARG A 126 23.28 0.66 13.68
C ARG A 126 22.22 -0.38 14.04
N HIS A 127 21.23 0.13 14.77
CA HIS A 127 20.11 -0.58 15.35
C HIS A 127 19.45 -1.57 14.37
N SER A 128 19.34 -2.84 14.78
CA SER A 128 18.42 -3.78 14.15
C SER A 128 16.99 -3.25 14.33
N PHE A 129 16.13 -3.42 13.34
CA PHE A 129 14.73 -3.01 13.43
C PHE A 129 13.83 -3.92 12.59
N THR A 130 12.53 -3.80 12.83
CA THR A 130 11.52 -4.55 12.09
C THR A 130 10.77 -3.62 11.16
N PHE A 131 10.42 -4.09 9.96
CA PHE A 131 9.58 -3.33 9.05
C PHE A 131 8.63 -4.24 8.28
N SER A 132 7.54 -3.68 7.78
CA SER A 132 6.60 -4.38 6.92
C SER A 132 6.58 -3.80 5.51
N VAL A 133 6.27 -4.64 4.53
CA VAL A 133 6.15 -4.24 3.13
C VAL A 133 4.83 -4.73 2.58
N HIS A 134 4.08 -3.83 1.94
CA HIS A 134 2.88 -4.18 1.18
C HIS A 134 3.23 -4.55 -0.25
N SER A 135 2.63 -5.64 -0.74
CA SER A 135 2.89 -6.12 -2.09
C SER A 135 1.70 -6.86 -2.69
N LEU A 136 1.77 -7.07 -4.01
CA LEU A 136 0.74 -7.77 -4.78
C LEU A 136 1.16 -9.19 -5.14
N VAL A 137 0.21 -10.13 -5.13
CA VAL A 137 0.40 -11.48 -5.65
C VAL A 137 -0.81 -11.89 -6.49
N LYS A 138 -0.56 -12.51 -7.65
CA LYS A 138 -1.64 -13.00 -8.51
C LYS A 138 -1.99 -14.42 -8.10
N ALA A 139 -3.20 -14.65 -7.63
CA ALA A 139 -3.63 -15.97 -7.18
C ALA A 139 -5.16 -16.08 -7.17
N SER A 140 -5.65 -17.30 -7.32
CA SER A 140 -7.09 -17.62 -7.28
C SER A 140 -7.59 -18.10 -5.92
N SER A 141 -6.71 -18.19 -4.92
CA SER A 141 -7.05 -18.59 -3.55
C SER A 141 -5.97 -18.13 -2.57
N LEU A 142 -6.34 -17.97 -1.30
CA LEU A 142 -5.42 -17.60 -0.23
C LEU A 142 -4.24 -18.58 -0.10
N ARG A 143 -4.50 -19.90 -0.20
CA ARG A 143 -3.44 -20.93 -0.15
C ARG A 143 -2.39 -20.70 -1.24
N LYS A 144 -2.83 -20.50 -2.50
CA LYS A 144 -1.94 -20.23 -3.64
C LYS A 144 -1.24 -18.87 -3.48
N ALA A 145 -1.95 -17.85 -2.99
CA ALA A 145 -1.38 -16.53 -2.71
C ALA A 145 -0.22 -16.62 -1.72
N LYS A 146 -0.38 -17.33 -0.60
CA LYS A 146 0.68 -17.55 0.40
C LYS A 146 1.88 -18.27 -0.18
N GLN A 147 1.67 -19.34 -0.96
CA GLN A 147 2.76 -20.10 -1.59
C GLN A 147 3.56 -19.21 -2.56
N ARG A 148 2.89 -18.47 -3.44
CA ARG A 148 3.54 -17.57 -4.40
C ARG A 148 4.23 -16.39 -3.69
N ALA A 149 3.59 -15.80 -2.68
CA ALA A 149 4.19 -14.72 -1.90
C ALA A 149 5.48 -15.16 -1.21
N ARG A 150 5.57 -16.40 -0.69
CA ARG A 150 6.83 -16.94 -0.14
C ARG A 150 7.95 -16.99 -1.18
N VAL A 151 7.62 -17.40 -2.40
CA VAL A 151 8.59 -17.40 -3.51
C VAL A 151 9.04 -15.97 -3.83
N ILE A 152 8.10 -15.02 -3.91
CA ILE A 152 8.40 -13.61 -4.19
C ILE A 152 9.33 -13.01 -3.14
N VAL A 153 9.02 -13.12 -1.85
CA VAL A 153 9.82 -12.48 -0.78
C VAL A 153 11.22 -13.07 -0.64
N ALA A 154 11.43 -14.31 -1.08
CA ALA A 154 12.74 -14.95 -1.11
C ALA A 154 13.61 -14.48 -2.29
N GLN A 155 13.03 -13.86 -3.33
CA GLN A 155 13.79 -13.44 -4.51
C GLN A 155 14.70 -12.25 -4.22
N ASN A 156 15.94 -12.32 -4.71
CA ASN A 156 16.87 -11.18 -4.71
C ASN A 156 16.29 -9.96 -5.41
N ALA A 157 15.52 -10.15 -6.48
CA ALA A 157 14.85 -9.06 -7.19
C ALA A 157 13.84 -8.32 -6.30
N PHE A 158 13.17 -9.03 -5.38
CA PHE A 158 12.24 -8.41 -4.43
C PHE A 158 12.99 -7.61 -3.36
N LYS A 159 14.04 -8.19 -2.75
CA LYS A 159 14.90 -7.45 -1.80
C LYS A 159 15.54 -6.21 -2.41
N ASN A 160 15.96 -6.27 -3.69
CA ASN A 160 16.44 -5.09 -4.43
C ASN A 160 15.38 -3.99 -4.53
N ARG A 161 14.10 -4.34 -4.68
CA ARG A 161 13.01 -3.35 -4.68
C ARG A 161 12.84 -2.71 -3.30
N ILE A 162 13.00 -3.50 -2.22
CA ILE A 162 12.94 -2.98 -0.84
C ILE A 162 14.02 -1.93 -0.63
N VAL A 163 15.28 -2.27 -0.90
CA VAL A 163 16.42 -1.35 -0.75
C VAL A 163 16.21 -0.07 -1.57
N ARG A 164 15.79 -0.20 -2.84
CA ARG A 164 15.51 0.95 -3.72
C ARG A 164 14.29 1.78 -3.30
N GLY A 165 13.40 1.22 -2.49
CA GLY A 165 12.17 1.85 -2.04
C GLY A 165 12.24 2.43 -0.64
N ALA A 166 13.29 2.11 0.12
CA ALA A 166 13.48 2.58 1.48
C ALA A 166 13.94 4.05 1.52
N SER A 167 13.54 4.74 2.59
CA SER A 167 14.10 6.06 2.95
C SER A 167 15.55 5.95 3.38
N ASP A 168 15.87 4.87 4.08
CA ASP A 168 17.19 4.58 4.66
C ASP A 168 18.06 3.75 3.72
N GLU A 169 19.37 3.85 3.88
CA GLU A 169 20.33 3.02 3.19
C GLU A 169 20.30 1.61 3.79
N LEU A 170 19.54 0.71 3.15
CA LEU A 170 19.44 -0.67 3.59
C LEU A 170 20.42 -1.56 2.83
N VAL A 171 21.18 -2.38 3.55
CA VAL A 171 21.99 -3.43 2.94
C VAL A 171 21.14 -4.66 2.68
N LYS A 172 21.09 -5.10 1.41
CA LYS A 172 20.26 -6.23 0.97
C LYS A 172 20.48 -7.53 1.77
N LYS A 173 21.75 -7.83 2.13
CA LYS A 173 22.12 -9.05 2.86
C LYS A 173 21.59 -9.07 4.29
N ALA A 174 21.37 -7.89 4.88
CA ALA A 174 20.86 -7.68 6.23
C ALA A 174 19.33 -7.79 6.33
N ILE A 175 18.62 -7.94 5.20
CA ILE A 175 17.15 -8.07 5.17
C ILE A 175 16.73 -9.53 5.25
N GLU A 176 16.11 -9.90 6.36
CA GLU A 176 15.59 -11.23 6.64
C GLU A 176 14.06 -11.25 6.64
N PHE A 177 13.46 -12.21 5.92
CA PHE A 177 12.02 -12.42 5.97
C PHE A 177 11.62 -13.13 7.26
N VAL A 178 10.64 -12.58 7.98
CA VAL A 178 10.13 -13.13 9.24
C VAL A 178 8.84 -13.90 9.01
N GLY A 179 7.88 -13.31 8.30
CA GLY A 179 6.58 -13.93 8.08
C GLY A 179 5.57 -12.96 7.45
N PHE A 180 4.30 -13.37 7.42
CA PHE A 180 3.23 -12.51 6.88
C PHE A 180 2.35 -11.99 8.00
N GLN A 181 2.07 -10.69 7.96
CA GLN A 181 1.11 -10.04 8.84
C GLN A 181 -0.31 -10.23 8.29
N ASP A 182 -0.52 -10.11 6.97
CA ASP A 182 -1.87 -10.19 6.39
C ASP A 182 -1.87 -10.57 4.90
N PHE A 183 -3.02 -11.08 4.43
CA PHE A 183 -3.42 -11.23 3.04
C PHE A 183 -4.86 -10.77 2.86
N CYS A 184 -5.10 -9.79 1.99
CA CYS A 184 -6.44 -9.34 1.63
C CYS A 184 -6.73 -9.63 0.14
N PRO A 185 -7.86 -10.27 -0.19
CA PRO A 185 -8.31 -10.39 -1.58
C PRO A 185 -8.59 -9.02 -2.20
N LEU A 186 -8.25 -8.87 -3.48
CA LEU A 186 -8.56 -7.68 -4.25
C LEU A 186 -9.67 -7.97 -5.24
N PHE A 187 -10.78 -7.25 -5.07
CA PHE A 187 -11.94 -7.34 -5.96
C PHE A 187 -11.78 -6.47 -7.21
N GLU A 188 -10.89 -5.49 -7.17
CA GLU A 188 -10.46 -4.72 -8.34
C GLU A 188 -9.12 -5.24 -8.86
N ASN A 189 -8.87 -5.15 -10.17
CA ASN A 189 -7.62 -5.61 -10.78
C ASN A 189 -6.58 -4.47 -10.82
N PRO A 190 -5.49 -4.50 -10.02
CA PRO A 190 -4.52 -3.40 -9.97
C PRO A 190 -3.79 -3.18 -11.30
N SER A 191 -3.53 -4.25 -12.06
CA SER A 191 -2.90 -4.14 -13.38
C SER A 191 -3.80 -3.44 -14.41
N LYS A 192 -5.12 -3.41 -14.18
CA LYS A 192 -6.09 -2.64 -14.98
C LYS A 192 -6.50 -1.32 -14.31
N GLY A 193 -5.70 -0.81 -13.36
CA GLY A 193 -5.94 0.46 -12.68
C GLY A 193 -6.97 0.38 -11.54
N GLY A 194 -7.26 -0.81 -11.03
CA GLY A 194 -8.07 -1.01 -9.82
C GLY A 194 -7.34 -0.62 -8.54
N ALA A 195 -8.09 -0.38 -7.47
CA ALA A 195 -7.57 -0.18 -6.13
C ALA A 195 -6.90 -1.47 -5.61
N TYR A 196 -5.81 -1.34 -4.86
CA TYR A 196 -5.19 -2.46 -4.14
C TYR A 196 -5.42 -2.42 -2.62
N GLU A 197 -6.06 -1.37 -2.13
CA GLU A 197 -6.45 -1.23 -0.74
C GLU A 197 -7.69 -0.33 -0.67
N VAL A 198 -8.67 -0.75 0.12
CA VAL A 198 -9.91 0.00 0.34
C VAL A 198 -10.26 -0.04 1.82
N TYR A 199 -10.47 1.13 2.43
CA TYR A 199 -10.92 1.26 3.81
C TYR A 199 -12.25 2.00 3.86
N TYR A 200 -13.12 1.55 4.76
CA TYR A 200 -14.43 2.15 5.01
C TYR A 200 -14.49 2.64 6.45
N ASN A 201 -14.87 3.90 6.63
CA ASN A 201 -15.18 4.48 7.92
C ASN A 201 -16.67 4.85 7.95
N ARG A 202 -17.45 4.16 8.79
CA ARG A 202 -18.90 4.41 8.96
C ARG A 202 -19.22 5.45 10.03
N ASN A 203 -18.23 5.87 10.81
CA ASN A 203 -18.39 6.84 11.89
C ASN A 203 -18.15 8.25 11.37
N ILE A 204 -18.89 8.65 10.32
CA ILE A 204 -18.77 9.97 9.68
C ILE A 204 -20.12 10.68 9.78
N GLU A 205 -20.16 11.81 10.48
CA GLU A 205 -21.35 12.65 10.58
C GLU A 205 -21.40 13.64 9.41
N SER A 206 -20.24 14.18 9.03
CA SER A 206 -20.13 15.18 7.97
C SER A 206 -18.89 15.01 7.10
N ALA A 207 -18.95 15.53 5.86
CA ALA A 207 -17.78 15.59 4.98
C ALA A 207 -16.68 16.53 5.53
N ARG A 208 -17.00 17.45 6.45
CA ARG A 208 -16.00 18.32 7.10
C ARG A 208 -15.12 17.53 8.06
N ASP A 209 -15.63 16.46 8.66
CA ASP A 209 -14.86 15.60 9.58
C ASP A 209 -13.67 14.96 8.85
N LEU A 210 -13.85 14.76 7.53
CA LEU A 210 -12.87 14.19 6.63
C LEU A 210 -11.89 15.23 6.05
N SER A 211 -12.13 16.53 6.20
CA SER A 211 -11.33 17.57 5.53
C SER A 211 -9.89 17.61 6.04
N ARG A 212 -9.67 17.29 7.32
CA ARG A 212 -8.32 17.18 7.92
C ARG A 212 -7.53 15.98 7.41
N SER A 213 -8.20 15.03 6.75
CA SER A 213 -7.57 13.85 6.16
C SER A 213 -7.16 14.08 4.70
N ILE A 214 -7.36 15.28 4.14
CA ILE A 214 -7.00 15.62 2.76
C ILE A 214 -5.74 16.46 2.82
N LEU A 215 -4.75 16.11 2.00
CA LEU A 215 -3.51 16.88 1.89
C LEU A 215 -3.82 18.28 1.36
N SER A 216 -3.36 19.29 2.08
CA SER A 216 -3.26 20.66 1.56
C SER A 216 -2.30 20.70 0.36
N LYS A 217 -2.30 21.83 -0.35
CA LYS A 217 -1.36 22.03 -1.47
C LYS A 217 0.09 21.96 -0.99
N GLU A 218 0.37 22.57 0.16
CA GLU A 218 1.69 22.62 0.78
C GLU A 218 2.13 21.23 1.25
N GLU A 219 1.22 20.46 1.85
CA GLU A 219 1.46 19.06 2.23
C GLU A 219 1.75 18.18 1.02
N LEU A 220 0.93 18.28 -0.02
CA LEU A 220 1.14 17.55 -1.26
C LEU A 220 2.50 17.89 -1.90
N ILE A 221 2.93 19.16 -1.86
CA ILE A 221 4.26 19.55 -2.34
C ILE A 221 5.36 18.90 -1.49
N ARG A 222 5.22 18.85 -0.16
CA ARG A 222 6.17 18.19 0.75
C ARG A 222 6.29 16.70 0.45
N GLU A 223 5.18 15.98 0.38
CA GLU A 223 5.16 14.55 0.07
C GLU A 223 5.77 14.24 -1.31
N LEU A 224 5.47 15.06 -2.32
CA LEU A 224 6.04 14.89 -3.65
C LEU A 224 7.56 15.14 -3.71
N LYS A 225 8.13 15.94 -2.80
CA LYS A 225 9.59 16.07 -2.68
C LYS A 225 10.22 14.77 -2.18
N VAL A 226 9.65 14.18 -1.14
CA VAL A 226 10.12 12.88 -0.59
C VAL A 226 10.04 11.80 -1.65
N VAL A 227 8.91 11.70 -2.36
CA VAL A 227 8.73 10.74 -3.46
C VAL A 227 9.77 10.96 -4.57
N ARG A 228 10.09 12.22 -4.90
CA ARG A 228 11.09 12.57 -5.92
C ARG A 228 12.50 12.18 -5.52
N GLU A 229 12.87 12.35 -4.26
CA GLU A 229 14.18 11.95 -3.74
C GLU A 229 14.39 10.45 -3.84
N VAL A 230 13.38 9.66 -3.44
CA VAL A 230 13.43 8.19 -3.61
C VAL A 230 13.55 7.81 -5.08
N TYR A 231 12.85 8.49 -5.98
CA TYR A 231 12.97 8.21 -7.42
C TYR A 231 14.32 8.58 -8.02
N ARG A 232 15.02 9.60 -7.48
CA ARG A 232 16.36 9.99 -7.94
C ARG A 232 17.44 8.99 -7.56
N ARG A 233 17.23 8.20 -6.50
CA ARG A 233 18.16 7.15 -6.05
C ARG A 233 18.01 5.82 -6.82
N LYS A 234 17.00 5.69 -7.68
CA LYS A 234 16.69 4.46 -8.45
C LYS A 234 17.33 4.44 -9.82
#